data_AF-A0A1S6QHH8-F1
#
_entry.id   AF-A0A1S6QHH8-F1
#
_cell.length_a   1.000
_cell.length_b   1.000
_cell.length_c   1.000
_cell.angle_alpha   90.00
_cell.angle_beta   90.00
_cell.angle_gamma   90.00
#
_symmetry.space_group_name_H-M   'P 1'
#
loop_
_entity.id
_entity.type
_entity.pdbx_description
1 polymer ?
#
loop_
_entity_poly.entity_id
_entity_poly.type
_entity_poly.pdbx_seq_one_letter_code
_entity_poly.pdbx_strand_id
1 'polypeptide(L)'
;MTTKLNLRIKLLMISVLSLTLFAFPTSSNVHASSVKPSATMLKKTKTYYRSHAKTIAKKYRITYSLQTALTKNGHAKIYVATKNKTLRSSIKLAVNYWNQKLGKKVITYGTKRSHTLTFSVSKEPITSGVDTGDAWWIPKLKKMQVRDYYYKLSVSGIRNEMLKKSLSQFSAVANRKIVAYANQIGKSDPDYYSKVEHYRQQQIDYVQKQLEEVQSSIDKNGTAYKARKFQYANIITHEFGHVFGLEHSPNKTDVMYWSSQRPEIFDYQKVAKSKNGFNPITQTDLMRTKLALNMKKAGV
;
A
#
# COMPACT_ATOMS: atom_id res chain seq x y z
N MET A 1 5.70 24.36 17.86
CA MET A 1 4.95 23.16 17.39
C MET A 1 4.28 22.41 18.54
N THR A 2 4.86 22.45 19.75
CA THR A 2 4.36 21.87 21.02
C THR A 2 2.94 22.32 21.41
N THR A 3 2.61 23.61 21.33
CA THR A 3 1.29 24.12 21.73
C THR A 3 0.13 23.55 20.88
N LYS A 4 0.34 23.40 19.56
CA LYS A 4 -0.66 22.78 18.66
C LYS A 4 -0.81 21.27 18.90
N LEU A 5 0.24 20.60 19.38
CA LEU A 5 0.22 19.19 19.71
C LEU A 5 -0.57 18.93 20.99
N ASN A 6 -0.32 19.74 22.03
CA ASN A 6 -1.00 19.64 23.32
C ASN A 6 -2.50 19.91 23.19
N LEU A 7 -2.89 20.90 22.38
CA LEU A 7 -4.30 21.18 22.09
C LEU A 7 -5.00 19.96 21.44
N ARG A 8 -4.35 19.31 20.46
CA ARG A 8 -4.89 18.12 19.78
C ARG A 8 -5.00 16.90 20.70
N ILE A 9 -4.05 16.70 21.62
CA ILE A 9 -4.10 15.62 22.61
C ILE A 9 -5.29 15.85 23.55
N LYS A 10 -5.42 17.06 24.10
CA LYS A 10 -6.55 17.42 24.98
C LYS A 10 -7.90 17.20 24.30
N LEU A 11 -8.04 17.58 23.03
CA LEU A 11 -9.26 17.37 22.21
C LEU A 11 -9.60 15.88 21.98
N LEU A 12 -8.60 14.99 21.83
CA LEU A 12 -8.83 13.55 21.64
C LEU A 12 -9.13 12.79 22.94
N MET A 13 -8.89 13.43 24.08
CA MET A 13 -9.10 12.90 25.42
C MET A 13 -10.38 13.47 26.08
N ILE A 14 -11.28 14.08 25.29
CA ILE A 14 -12.52 14.72 25.78
C ILE A 14 -13.47 13.70 26.43
N SER A 15 -13.77 14.00 27.70
CA SER A 15 -14.83 13.54 28.61
C SER A 15 -15.35 12.10 28.49
N VAL A 16 -15.21 11.36 29.60
CA VAL A 16 -15.84 10.07 29.93
C VAL A 16 -17.40 10.15 29.96
N LEU A 17 -18.01 11.28 29.55
CA LEU A 17 -19.43 11.56 29.80
C LEU A 17 -20.43 10.80 28.92
N SER A 18 -20.00 10.12 27.86
CA SER A 18 -20.95 9.39 26.98
C SER A 18 -20.21 8.47 26.00
N LEU A 19 -19.65 7.36 26.49
CA LEU A 19 -19.27 6.25 25.61
C LEU A 19 -20.49 5.36 25.34
N THR A 20 -21.32 5.74 24.37
CA THR A 20 -22.17 4.79 23.66
C THR A 20 -21.29 3.91 22.76
N LEU A 21 -21.23 2.63 23.07
CA LEU A 21 -20.68 1.58 22.21
C LEU A 21 -21.50 1.51 20.92
N PHE A 22 -21.06 2.18 19.85
CA PHE A 22 -21.59 1.90 18.51
C PHE A 22 -21.02 0.56 18.03
N ALA A 23 -21.87 -0.47 18.07
CA ALA A 23 -21.64 -1.68 17.32
C ALA A 23 -21.70 -1.34 15.83
N PHE A 24 -20.56 -1.45 15.13
CA PHE A 24 -20.55 -1.35 13.68
C PHE A 24 -21.28 -2.57 13.11
N PRO A 25 -22.31 -2.40 12.26
CA PRO A 25 -22.87 -3.52 11.55
C PRO A 25 -21.77 -4.13 10.67
N THR A 26 -21.54 -5.42 10.85
CA THR A 26 -20.76 -6.22 9.91
C THR A 26 -21.52 -6.25 8.60
N SER A 27 -21.06 -5.48 7.62
CA SER A 27 -21.57 -5.56 6.26
C SER A 27 -21.40 -6.99 5.76
N SER A 28 -22.50 -7.62 5.40
CA SER A 28 -22.51 -8.87 4.65
C SER A 28 -21.72 -8.68 3.36
N ASN A 29 -20.70 -9.52 3.16
CA ASN A 29 -19.92 -9.51 1.93
C ASN A 29 -20.80 -10.04 0.80
N VAL A 30 -21.32 -9.16 -0.03
CA VAL A 30 -21.78 -9.54 -1.37
C VAL A 30 -20.56 -10.13 -2.09
N HIS A 31 -20.59 -11.44 -2.33
CA HIS A 31 -19.52 -12.14 -3.04
C HIS A 31 -19.44 -11.62 -4.47
N ALA A 32 -18.57 -10.63 -4.71
CA ALA A 32 -18.13 -10.30 -6.04
C ALA A 32 -17.63 -11.59 -6.71
N SER A 33 -18.07 -11.84 -7.95
CA SER A 33 -17.63 -13.00 -8.73
C SER A 33 -16.10 -13.05 -8.74
N SER A 34 -15.56 -14.12 -8.16
CA SER A 34 -14.13 -14.19 -7.91
C SER A 34 -13.37 -14.31 -9.22
N VAL A 35 -12.56 -13.29 -9.53
CA VAL A 35 -11.64 -13.29 -10.68
C VAL A 35 -10.38 -14.13 -10.40
N LYS A 36 -10.35 -14.94 -9.35
CA LYS A 36 -9.22 -15.82 -8.99
C LYS A 36 -9.31 -17.14 -9.79
N PRO A 37 -8.33 -17.45 -10.66
CA PRO A 37 -8.26 -18.76 -11.31
C PRO A 37 -8.10 -19.91 -10.31
N SER A 38 -8.74 -21.04 -10.60
CA SER A 38 -8.53 -22.28 -9.86
C SER A 38 -7.24 -22.97 -10.29
N ALA A 39 -6.74 -23.89 -9.46
CA ALA A 39 -5.57 -24.70 -9.80
C ALA A 39 -5.79 -25.51 -11.10
N THR A 40 -7.00 -26.02 -11.32
CA THR A 40 -7.38 -26.75 -12.54
C THR A 40 -7.30 -25.86 -13.77
N MET A 41 -7.72 -24.58 -13.66
CA MET A 41 -7.59 -23.61 -14.74
C MET A 41 -6.11 -23.41 -15.12
N LEU A 42 -5.23 -23.28 -14.13
CA LEU A 42 -3.78 -23.09 -14.36
C LEU A 42 -3.08 -24.29 -15.00
N LYS A 43 -3.69 -25.48 -14.98
CA LYS A 43 -3.12 -26.73 -15.52
C LYS A 43 -3.67 -27.10 -16.90
N LYS A 44 -4.51 -26.28 -17.53
CA LYS A 44 -5.00 -26.57 -18.88
C LYS A 44 -3.87 -26.55 -19.92
N THR A 45 -4.09 -27.26 -21.02
CA THR A 45 -3.11 -27.40 -22.11
C THR A 45 -2.95 -26.09 -22.89
N LYS A 46 -1.83 -25.95 -23.62
CA LYS A 46 -1.60 -24.80 -24.51
C LYS A 46 -2.69 -24.65 -25.57
N THR A 47 -3.15 -25.76 -26.15
CA THR A 47 -4.26 -25.76 -27.11
C THR A 47 -5.54 -25.26 -26.47
N TYR A 48 -5.89 -25.71 -25.26
CA TYR A 48 -7.05 -25.20 -24.54
C TYR A 48 -6.96 -23.68 -24.33
N TYR A 49 -5.81 -23.17 -23.88
CA TYR A 49 -5.62 -21.73 -23.68
C TYR A 49 -5.81 -20.93 -24.97
N ARG A 50 -5.27 -21.40 -26.09
CA ARG A 50 -5.44 -20.76 -27.40
C ARG A 50 -6.90 -20.74 -27.83
N SER A 51 -7.58 -21.88 -27.78
CA SER A 51 -8.98 -22.01 -28.21
C SER A 51 -9.96 -21.20 -27.34
N HIS A 52 -9.64 -20.98 -26.06
CA HIS A 52 -10.54 -20.31 -25.11
C HIS A 52 -10.03 -18.92 -24.68
N ALA A 53 -9.09 -18.33 -25.43
CA ALA A 53 -8.38 -17.12 -25.01
C ALA A 53 -9.29 -15.95 -24.63
N LYS A 54 -10.33 -15.69 -25.44
CA LYS A 54 -11.29 -14.60 -25.23
C LYS A 54 -12.13 -14.81 -23.96
N THR A 55 -12.63 -16.03 -23.75
CA THR A 55 -13.45 -16.37 -22.57
C THR A 55 -12.63 -16.29 -21.28
N ILE A 56 -11.39 -16.77 -21.32
CA ILE A 56 -10.47 -16.69 -20.18
C ILE A 56 -10.12 -15.24 -19.86
N ALA A 57 -9.81 -14.42 -20.88
CA ALA A 57 -9.54 -13.00 -20.74
C ALA A 57 -10.69 -12.27 -20.03
N LYS A 58 -11.92 -12.45 -20.52
CA LYS A 58 -13.12 -11.83 -19.93
C LYS A 58 -13.34 -12.27 -18.49
N LYS A 59 -13.28 -13.57 -18.21
CA LYS A 59 -13.57 -14.12 -16.87
C LYS A 59 -12.56 -13.68 -15.80
N TYR A 60 -11.27 -13.67 -16.14
CA TYR A 60 -10.20 -13.38 -15.18
C TYR A 60 -9.61 -11.99 -15.33
N ARG A 61 -10.24 -11.14 -16.16
CA ARG A 61 -9.87 -9.75 -16.42
C ARG A 61 -8.41 -9.64 -16.85
N ILE A 62 -8.06 -10.34 -17.93
CA ILE A 62 -6.71 -10.36 -18.51
C ILE A 62 -6.77 -9.74 -19.90
N THR A 63 -5.89 -8.80 -20.17
CA THR A 63 -5.74 -8.16 -21.48
C THR A 63 -4.36 -8.49 -22.06
N TYR A 64 -4.31 -9.38 -23.06
CA TYR A 64 -3.03 -9.83 -23.64
C TYR A 64 -2.26 -8.71 -24.35
N SER A 65 -2.96 -7.70 -24.89
CA SER A 65 -2.33 -6.55 -25.54
C SER A 65 -1.54 -5.64 -24.58
N LEU A 66 -1.69 -5.82 -23.25
CA LEU A 66 -0.85 -5.14 -22.27
C LEU A 66 0.52 -5.81 -22.09
N GLN A 67 0.69 -7.08 -22.50
CA GLN A 67 1.91 -7.88 -22.26
C GLN A 67 3.05 -7.62 -23.25
N THR A 68 3.17 -6.39 -23.77
CA THR A 68 4.12 -6.03 -24.83
C THR A 68 5.59 -6.04 -24.38
N ALA A 69 5.84 -5.89 -23.08
CA ALA A 69 7.17 -5.98 -22.48
C ALA A 69 7.60 -7.42 -22.12
N LEU A 70 6.71 -8.40 -22.24
CA LEU A 70 7.04 -9.79 -21.95
C LEU A 70 7.64 -10.47 -23.20
N THR A 71 8.72 -11.21 -23.00
CA THR A 71 9.19 -12.18 -23.99
C THR A 71 8.17 -13.31 -24.17
N LYS A 72 8.35 -14.16 -25.20
CA LYS A 72 7.53 -15.38 -25.41
C LYS A 72 7.47 -16.30 -24.17
N ASN A 73 8.51 -16.26 -23.32
CA ASN A 73 8.59 -17.05 -22.11
C ASN A 73 7.98 -16.35 -20.87
N GLY A 74 7.40 -15.17 -21.03
CA GLY A 74 6.79 -14.41 -19.94
C GLY A 74 7.79 -13.68 -19.03
N HIS A 75 8.98 -13.36 -19.54
CA HIS A 75 9.99 -12.60 -18.79
C HIS A 75 10.03 -11.15 -19.23
N ALA A 76 10.22 -10.22 -18.29
CA ALA A 76 10.53 -8.82 -18.56
C ALA A 76 11.95 -8.49 -18.12
N LYS A 77 12.67 -7.71 -18.92
CA LYS A 77 13.98 -7.15 -18.58
C LYS A 77 13.84 -5.63 -18.44
N ILE A 78 13.92 -5.11 -17.23
CA ILE A 78 13.67 -3.69 -16.92
C ILE A 78 14.95 -2.84 -16.99
N TYR A 79 14.94 -1.82 -17.84
CA TYR A 79 15.90 -0.71 -17.79
C TYR A 79 15.34 0.42 -16.93
N VAL A 80 16.07 0.81 -15.88
CA VAL A 80 15.66 1.87 -14.96
C VAL A 80 16.30 3.20 -15.34
N ALA A 81 15.59 4.00 -16.13
CA ALA A 81 16.00 5.30 -16.66
C ALA A 81 15.73 6.43 -15.64
N THR A 82 16.31 6.33 -14.44
CA THR A 82 16.30 7.42 -13.45
C THR A 82 17.57 7.40 -12.61
N LYS A 83 18.03 8.59 -12.23
CA LYS A 83 19.14 8.80 -11.28
C LYS A 83 18.66 8.83 -9.82
N ASN A 84 17.35 8.89 -9.57
CA ASN A 84 16.81 8.95 -8.21
C ASN A 84 17.02 7.62 -7.44
N LYS A 85 17.88 7.63 -6.42
CA LYS A 85 18.25 6.44 -5.64
C LYS A 85 17.06 5.80 -4.88
N THR A 86 16.14 6.62 -4.38
CA THR A 86 14.96 6.15 -3.65
C THR A 86 13.99 5.43 -4.59
N LEU A 87 13.69 5.99 -5.78
CA LEU A 87 12.87 5.31 -6.79
C LEU A 87 13.51 4.01 -7.28
N ARG A 88 14.84 4.00 -7.52
CA ARG A 88 15.56 2.76 -7.88
C ARG A 88 15.36 1.68 -6.81
N SER A 89 15.36 2.08 -5.54
CA SER A 89 15.10 1.18 -4.41
C SER A 89 13.63 0.72 -4.34
N SER A 90 12.67 1.59 -4.65
CA SER A 90 11.24 1.23 -4.80
C SER A 90 11.04 0.19 -5.90
N ILE A 91 11.66 0.37 -7.07
CA ILE A 91 11.62 -0.59 -8.18
C ILE A 91 12.23 -1.92 -7.75
N LYS A 92 13.36 -1.89 -7.03
CA LYS A 92 13.99 -3.11 -6.50
C LYS A 92 13.06 -3.90 -5.59
N LEU A 93 12.34 -3.22 -4.70
CA LEU A 93 11.33 -3.87 -3.86
C LEU A 93 10.18 -4.44 -4.70
N ALA A 94 9.64 -3.67 -5.64
CA ALA A 94 8.53 -4.13 -6.50
C ALA A 94 8.89 -5.35 -7.35
N VAL A 95 10.10 -5.37 -7.93
CA VAL A 95 10.66 -6.53 -8.65
C VAL A 95 10.78 -7.73 -7.70
N ASN A 96 11.30 -7.52 -6.49
CA ASN A 96 11.43 -8.58 -5.50
C ASN A 96 10.06 -9.13 -5.08
N TYR A 97 9.06 -8.28 -4.89
CA TYR A 97 7.71 -8.70 -4.51
C TYR A 97 7.11 -9.69 -5.50
N TRP A 98 7.17 -9.37 -6.79
CA TRP A 98 6.68 -10.26 -7.84
C TRP A 98 7.51 -11.53 -7.96
N ASN A 99 8.83 -11.42 -8.01
CA ASN A 99 9.70 -12.59 -8.16
C ASN A 99 9.57 -13.57 -6.97
N GLN A 100 9.48 -13.05 -5.74
CA GLN A 100 9.26 -13.87 -4.54
C GLN A 100 7.89 -14.56 -4.57
N LYS A 101 6.80 -13.83 -4.86
CA LYS A 101 5.45 -14.41 -4.91
C LYS A 101 5.29 -15.45 -6.01
N LEU A 102 5.96 -15.26 -7.14
CA LEU A 102 5.96 -16.20 -8.26
C LEU A 102 6.95 -17.36 -8.07
N GLY A 103 7.85 -17.29 -7.09
CA GLY A 103 8.89 -18.30 -6.83
C GLY A 103 9.97 -18.38 -7.89
N LYS A 104 10.11 -17.36 -8.76
CA LYS A 104 11.08 -17.33 -9.87
C LYS A 104 11.33 -15.91 -10.36
N LYS A 105 12.49 -15.69 -11.01
CA LYS A 105 12.87 -14.40 -11.59
C LYS A 105 12.15 -14.13 -12.93
N VAL A 106 10.92 -13.64 -12.86
CA VAL A 106 10.15 -13.20 -14.05
C VAL A 106 10.50 -11.79 -14.50
N ILE A 107 10.93 -10.92 -13.58
CA ILE A 107 11.43 -9.58 -13.89
C ILE A 107 12.92 -9.54 -13.51
N THR A 108 13.77 -9.17 -14.46
CA THR A 108 15.21 -9.02 -14.28
C THR A 108 15.68 -7.64 -14.71
N TYR A 109 16.83 -7.18 -14.21
CA TYR A 109 17.39 -5.91 -14.62
C TYR A 109 18.08 -6.01 -15.99
N GLY A 110 17.94 -4.96 -16.78
CA GLY A 110 18.60 -4.76 -18.05
C GLY A 110 19.39 -3.47 -18.12
N THR A 111 19.85 -3.17 -19.33
CA THR A 111 20.58 -1.94 -19.66
C THR A 111 19.81 -1.13 -20.69
N LYS A 112 20.24 0.10 -20.96
CA LYS A 112 19.66 0.93 -22.02
C LYS A 112 19.63 0.21 -23.38
N ARG A 113 20.64 -0.63 -23.67
CA ARG A 113 20.75 -1.38 -24.94
C ARG A 113 20.10 -2.77 -24.90
N SER A 114 19.88 -3.35 -23.72
CA SER A 114 19.27 -4.68 -23.56
C SER A 114 18.19 -4.65 -22.50
N HIS A 115 16.94 -4.42 -22.93
CA HIS A 115 15.75 -4.44 -22.08
C HIS A 115 14.50 -4.75 -22.91
N THR A 116 13.42 -5.15 -22.25
CA THR A 116 12.08 -5.29 -22.85
C THR A 116 11.07 -4.34 -22.23
N LEU A 117 11.43 -3.70 -21.11
CA LEU A 117 10.64 -2.73 -20.36
C LEU A 117 11.54 -1.55 -19.98
N THR A 118 11.10 -0.33 -20.22
CA THR A 118 11.75 0.87 -19.67
C THR A 118 10.93 1.44 -18.52
N PHE A 119 11.56 1.72 -17.39
CA PHE A 119 11.03 2.60 -16.37
C PHE A 119 11.60 4.01 -16.56
N SER A 120 10.77 5.04 -16.48
CA SER A 120 11.22 6.43 -16.50
C SER A 120 10.36 7.33 -15.60
N VAL A 121 10.79 8.57 -15.42
CA VAL A 121 10.05 9.59 -14.67
C VAL A 121 9.58 10.65 -15.66
N SER A 122 8.28 10.91 -15.70
CA SER A 122 7.69 11.98 -16.51
C SER A 122 7.75 13.30 -15.75
N LYS A 123 8.22 14.36 -16.42
CA LYS A 123 8.24 15.74 -15.91
C LYS A 123 7.11 16.60 -16.51
N GLU A 124 6.23 15.97 -17.28
CA GLU A 124 5.13 16.68 -17.92
C GLU A 124 4.24 17.35 -16.86
N PRO A 125 3.83 18.61 -17.10
CA PRO A 125 2.95 19.33 -16.18
C PRO A 125 1.62 18.58 -16.03
N ILE A 126 0.96 18.77 -14.88
CA ILE A 126 -0.41 18.32 -14.71
C ILE A 126 -1.29 19.26 -15.53
N THR A 127 -1.80 18.80 -16.65
CA THR A 127 -2.89 19.49 -17.34
C THR A 127 -4.19 19.10 -16.63
N SER A 128 -4.95 20.11 -16.20
CA SER A 128 -6.24 19.92 -15.54
C SER A 128 -7.18 19.17 -16.48
N GLY A 129 -7.51 17.92 -16.15
CA GLY A 129 -8.65 17.24 -16.78
C GLY A 129 -8.66 15.72 -16.84
N VAL A 130 -7.52 15.01 -16.97
CA VAL A 130 -7.60 13.58 -17.35
C VAL A 130 -6.54 12.65 -16.76
N ASP A 131 -5.44 13.14 -16.18
CA ASP A 131 -4.38 12.25 -15.67
C ASP A 131 -3.95 12.58 -14.24
N THR A 132 -4.64 11.95 -13.28
CA THR A 132 -4.33 12.00 -11.85
C THR A 132 -3.48 10.81 -11.40
N GLY A 133 -2.92 10.03 -12.33
CA GLY A 133 -2.16 8.82 -12.01
C GLY A 133 -0.75 9.15 -11.49
N ASP A 134 -0.37 8.55 -10.35
CA ASP A 134 1.00 8.62 -9.82
C ASP A 134 2.00 7.87 -10.72
N ALA A 135 1.53 6.84 -11.40
CA ALA A 135 2.28 6.00 -12.32
C ALA A 135 1.36 5.38 -13.38
N TRP A 136 1.94 4.93 -14.49
CA TRP A 136 1.20 4.25 -15.55
C TRP A 136 2.08 3.30 -16.37
N TRP A 137 1.47 2.22 -16.82
CA TRP A 137 1.98 1.33 -17.85
C TRP A 137 1.52 1.79 -19.25
N ILE A 138 2.47 2.04 -20.16
CA ILE A 138 2.22 2.33 -21.59
C ILE A 138 2.66 1.12 -22.43
N PRO A 139 1.75 0.21 -22.81
CA PRO A 139 2.10 -0.99 -23.56
C PRO A 139 2.77 -0.70 -24.90
N LYS A 140 2.23 0.26 -25.67
CA LYS A 140 2.76 0.60 -27.01
C LYS A 140 4.23 1.02 -26.98
N LEU A 141 4.64 1.74 -25.93
CA LEU A 141 6.02 2.21 -25.75
C LEU A 141 6.88 1.26 -24.92
N LYS A 142 6.31 0.15 -24.44
CA LYS A 142 6.91 -0.76 -23.46
C LYS A 142 7.51 0.01 -22.26
N LYS A 143 6.79 1.03 -21.80
CA LYS A 143 7.28 2.00 -20.83
C LYS A 143 6.38 2.08 -19.61
N MET A 144 6.96 1.93 -18.43
CA MET A 144 6.35 2.28 -17.16
C MET A 144 6.85 3.67 -16.74
N GLN A 145 5.95 4.54 -16.32
CA GLN A 145 6.29 5.90 -15.94
C GLN A 145 5.73 6.24 -14.57
N VAL A 146 6.48 7.06 -13.83
CA VAL A 146 6.03 7.72 -12.60
C VAL A 146 6.00 9.22 -12.85
N ARG A 147 4.98 9.92 -12.36
CA ARG A 147 4.93 11.39 -12.43
C ARG A 147 5.87 12.00 -11.40
N ASP A 148 6.79 12.85 -11.85
CA ASP A 148 7.76 13.53 -10.98
C ASP A 148 7.06 14.43 -9.96
N TYR A 149 6.01 15.14 -10.38
CA TYR A 149 5.22 16.00 -9.49
C TYR A 149 4.64 15.21 -8.31
N TYR A 150 3.87 14.15 -8.60
CA TYR A 150 3.28 13.33 -7.55
C TYR A 150 4.35 12.64 -6.74
N TYR A 151 5.45 12.19 -7.34
CA TYR A 151 6.57 11.59 -6.63
C TYR A 151 7.28 12.54 -5.66
N LYS A 152 7.40 13.82 -6.03
CA LYS A 152 7.96 14.87 -5.18
C LYS A 152 6.98 15.39 -4.13
N LEU A 153 5.68 15.08 -4.22
CA LEU A 153 4.73 15.43 -3.16
C LEU A 153 5.23 14.94 -1.80
N SER A 154 4.97 15.78 -0.80
CA SER A 154 5.91 15.92 0.30
C SER A 154 5.94 14.71 1.24
N VAL A 155 7.17 14.32 1.58
CA VAL A 155 7.48 13.43 2.71
C VAL A 155 6.87 13.96 4.02
N SER A 156 6.65 15.27 4.12
CA SER A 156 5.98 15.90 5.26
C SER A 156 4.52 15.43 5.42
N GLY A 157 3.80 15.14 4.33
CA GLY A 157 2.45 14.59 4.39
C GLY A 157 2.43 13.20 5.05
N ILE A 158 3.34 12.32 4.62
CA ILE A 158 3.52 10.99 5.22
C ILE A 158 3.90 11.11 6.70
N ARG A 159 4.83 12.00 7.03
CA ARG A 159 5.24 12.28 8.41
C ARG A 159 4.05 12.70 9.27
N ASN A 160 3.24 13.63 8.78
CA ASN A 160 2.09 14.15 9.52
C ASN A 160 1.02 13.08 9.73
N GLU A 161 0.74 12.24 8.72
CA GLU A 161 -0.18 11.11 8.87
C GLU A 161 0.35 10.05 9.82
N MET A 162 1.66 9.77 9.83
CA MET A 162 2.29 8.91 10.84
C MET A 162 2.07 9.44 12.26
N LEU A 163 2.35 10.72 12.49
CA LEU A 163 2.15 11.34 13.79
C LEU A 163 0.68 11.33 14.21
N LYS A 164 -0.24 11.61 13.29
CA LYS A 164 -1.69 11.55 13.53
C LYS A 164 -2.13 10.14 13.92
N LYS A 165 -1.64 9.12 13.22
CA LYS A 165 -1.95 7.72 13.53
C LYS A 165 -1.39 7.30 14.88
N SER A 166 -0.14 7.66 15.19
CA SER A 166 0.48 7.39 16.50
C SER A 166 -0.27 8.10 17.64
N LEU A 167 -0.63 9.36 17.46
CA LEU A 167 -1.45 10.11 18.41
C LEU A 167 -2.78 9.40 18.69
N SER A 168 -3.49 8.97 17.66
CA SER A 168 -4.74 8.23 17.79
C SER A 168 -4.56 6.90 18.55
N GLN A 169 -3.49 6.16 18.26
CA GLN A 169 -3.17 4.89 18.94
C GLN A 169 -2.86 5.11 20.44
N PHE A 170 -2.01 6.08 20.75
CA PHE A 170 -1.65 6.39 22.14
C PHE A 170 -2.83 6.93 22.94
N SER A 171 -3.64 7.81 22.34
CA SER A 171 -4.85 8.35 22.96
C SER A 171 -5.87 7.25 23.25
N ALA A 172 -6.05 6.29 22.34
CA ALA A 172 -6.94 5.15 22.56
C ALA A 172 -6.50 4.26 23.73
N VAL A 173 -5.19 4.04 23.90
CA VAL A 173 -4.64 3.31 25.05
C VAL A 173 -4.84 4.10 26.35
N ALA A 174 -4.54 5.39 26.34
CA ALA A 174 -4.69 6.29 27.47
C ALA A 174 -6.15 6.40 27.94
N ASN A 175 -7.09 6.55 27.01
CA ASN A 175 -8.53 6.58 27.31
C ASN A 175 -9.01 5.28 27.99
N ARG A 176 -8.55 4.11 27.52
CA ARG A 176 -8.88 2.84 28.19
C ARG A 176 -8.36 2.79 29.63
N LYS A 177 -7.16 3.31 29.88
CA LYS A 177 -6.59 3.40 31.24
C LYS A 177 -7.39 4.35 32.13
N ILE A 178 -7.80 5.50 31.62
CA ILE A 178 -8.64 6.47 32.36
C ILE A 178 -9.98 5.85 32.75
N VAL A 179 -10.64 5.16 31.80
CA VAL A 179 -11.91 4.46 32.07
C VAL A 179 -11.73 3.37 33.12
N ALA A 180 -10.67 2.55 33.00
CA ALA A 180 -10.38 1.52 33.98
C ALA A 180 -10.13 2.09 35.38
N TYR A 181 -9.36 3.18 35.47
CA TYR A 181 -9.09 3.87 36.73
C TYR A 181 -10.36 4.47 37.35
N ALA A 182 -11.18 5.14 36.55
CA ALA A 182 -12.46 5.69 36.99
C ALA A 182 -13.40 4.60 37.54
N ASN A 183 -13.46 3.44 36.88
CA ASN A 183 -14.25 2.30 37.36
C ASN A 183 -13.69 1.71 38.66
N GLN A 184 -12.37 1.70 38.82
CA GLN A 184 -11.71 1.17 40.02
C GLN A 184 -12.01 1.99 41.27
N ILE A 185 -11.99 3.33 41.17
CA ILE A 185 -12.25 4.21 42.33
C ILE A 185 -13.75 4.32 42.66
N GLY A 186 -14.63 4.17 41.65
CA GLY A 186 -16.08 4.25 41.81
C GLY A 186 -16.61 5.68 42.03
N LYS A 187 -17.82 5.97 41.53
CA LYS A 187 -18.42 7.32 41.60
C LYS A 187 -18.79 7.78 43.02
N SER A 188 -18.81 6.86 43.98
CA SER A 188 -19.07 7.16 45.39
C SER A 188 -17.86 7.70 46.14
N ASP A 189 -16.66 7.69 45.52
CA ASP A 189 -15.47 8.31 46.11
C ASP A 189 -15.67 9.84 46.22
N PRO A 190 -15.50 10.45 47.40
CA PRO A 190 -15.73 11.88 47.61
C PRO A 190 -14.83 12.77 46.74
N ASP A 191 -13.66 12.25 46.31
CA ASP A 191 -12.72 12.96 45.45
C ASP A 191 -12.72 12.42 44.01
N TYR A 192 -13.75 11.67 43.61
CA TYR A 192 -13.83 10.97 42.33
C TYR A 192 -13.38 11.84 41.15
N TYR A 193 -13.95 13.04 41.02
CA TYR A 193 -13.66 13.93 39.90
C TYR A 193 -12.21 14.43 39.89
N SER A 194 -11.70 14.84 41.06
CA SER A 194 -10.33 15.33 41.22
C SER A 194 -9.30 14.23 40.94
N LYS A 195 -9.54 13.01 41.43
CA LYS A 195 -8.68 11.84 41.19
C LYS A 195 -8.66 11.44 39.71
N VAL A 196 -9.82 11.37 39.06
CA VAL A 196 -9.91 11.04 37.62
C VAL A 196 -9.24 12.12 36.77
N GLU A 197 -9.42 13.40 37.08
CA GLU A 197 -8.80 14.48 36.32
C GLU A 197 -7.27 14.50 36.51
N HIS A 198 -6.79 14.27 37.73
CA HIS A 198 -5.35 14.12 37.98
C HIS A 198 -4.76 12.97 37.17
N TYR A 199 -5.40 11.78 37.21
CA TYR A 199 -4.96 10.63 36.42
C TYR A 199 -5.04 10.89 34.91
N ARG A 200 -6.07 11.60 34.44
CA ARG A 200 -6.18 12.03 33.04
C ARG A 200 -4.99 12.90 32.63
N GLN A 201 -4.61 13.87 33.46
CA GLN A 201 -3.46 14.72 33.16
C GLN A 201 -2.16 13.90 33.07
N GLN A 202 -1.95 12.93 33.96
CA GLN A 202 -0.82 12.00 33.87
C GLN A 202 -0.82 11.21 32.54
N GLN A 203 -2.00 10.77 32.07
CA GLN A 203 -2.10 10.09 30.79
C GLN A 203 -1.88 11.02 29.59
N ILE A 204 -2.29 12.29 29.66
CA ILE A 204 -1.99 13.32 28.64
C ILE A 204 -0.48 13.51 28.52
N ASP A 205 0.21 13.66 29.66
CA ASP A 205 1.68 13.85 29.70
C ASP A 205 2.41 12.63 29.13
N TYR A 206 1.92 11.42 29.45
CA TYR A 206 2.41 10.16 28.87
C TYR A 206 2.26 10.15 27.34
N VAL A 207 1.08 10.49 26.81
CA VAL A 207 0.83 10.53 25.35
C VAL A 207 1.73 11.56 24.68
N GLN A 208 1.93 12.73 25.29
CA GLN A 208 2.80 13.77 24.76
C GLN A 208 4.24 13.26 24.64
N LYS A 209 4.80 12.68 25.72
CA LYS A 209 6.15 12.12 25.71
C LYS A 209 6.33 11.04 24.64
N GLN A 210 5.39 10.10 24.53
CA GLN A 210 5.44 9.05 23.50
C GLN A 210 5.39 9.62 22.08
N LEU A 211 4.61 10.67 21.85
CA LEU A 211 4.52 11.30 20.54
C LEU A 211 5.78 12.08 20.17
N GLU A 212 6.42 12.74 21.14
CA GLU A 212 7.73 13.40 20.97
C GLU A 212 8.83 12.38 20.62
N GLU A 213 8.85 11.22 21.27
CA GLU A 213 9.77 10.12 20.95
C GLU A 213 9.55 9.60 19.51
N VAL A 214 8.29 9.40 19.10
CA VAL A 214 7.95 9.01 17.72
C VAL A 214 8.41 10.07 16.73
N GLN A 215 8.14 11.35 17.02
CA GLN A 215 8.53 12.46 16.15
C GLN A 215 10.05 12.51 15.96
N SER A 216 10.80 12.47 17.07
CA SER A 216 12.27 12.45 17.05
C SER A 216 12.81 11.26 16.25
N SER A 217 12.23 10.07 16.44
CA SER A 217 12.62 8.87 15.71
C SER A 217 12.33 8.97 14.21
N ILE A 218 11.17 9.50 13.81
CA ILE A 218 10.82 9.70 12.39
C ILE A 218 11.85 10.60 11.71
N ASP A 219 12.20 11.70 12.38
CA ASP A 219 13.11 12.73 11.85
C ASP A 219 14.54 12.20 11.79
N LYS A 220 15.06 11.62 12.88
CA LYS A 220 16.44 11.09 12.96
C LYS A 220 16.68 9.91 12.01
N ASN A 221 15.71 9.01 11.89
CA ASN A 221 15.87 7.77 11.11
C ASN A 221 15.38 7.89 9.65
N GLY A 222 14.90 9.07 9.24
CA GLY A 222 14.33 9.25 7.90
C GLY A 222 13.16 8.31 7.61
N THR A 223 12.35 7.98 8.63
CA THR A 223 11.28 6.97 8.52
C THR A 223 10.23 7.35 7.47
N ALA A 224 9.92 8.64 7.33
CA ALA A 224 8.99 9.12 6.31
C ALA A 224 9.53 8.91 4.89
N TYR A 225 10.83 9.07 4.65
CA TYR A 225 11.47 8.73 3.37
C TYR A 225 11.43 7.22 3.11
N LYS A 226 11.63 6.41 4.15
CA LYS A 226 11.51 4.95 4.08
C LYS A 226 10.08 4.53 3.71
N ALA A 227 9.06 5.15 4.30
CA ALA A 227 7.66 4.94 3.92
C ALA A 227 7.37 5.38 2.48
N ARG A 228 7.92 6.52 2.04
CA ARG A 228 7.78 6.98 0.65
C ARG A 228 8.34 5.97 -0.35
N LYS A 229 9.49 5.37 -0.03
CA LYS A 229 10.07 4.26 -0.80
C LYS A 229 9.11 3.07 -0.88
N PHE A 230 8.49 2.67 0.24
CA PHE A 230 7.53 1.56 0.28
C PHE A 230 6.23 1.87 -0.47
N GLN A 231 5.72 3.10 -0.37
CA GLN A 231 4.55 3.55 -1.13
C GLN A 231 4.78 3.39 -2.63
N TYR A 232 5.89 3.90 -3.16
CA TYR A 232 6.19 3.75 -4.59
C TYR A 232 6.52 2.31 -4.97
N ALA A 233 7.05 1.49 -4.07
CA ALA A 233 7.18 0.06 -4.35
C ALA A 233 5.80 -0.56 -4.60
N ASN A 234 4.79 -0.21 -3.80
CA ASN A 234 3.42 -0.73 -3.97
C ASN A 234 2.76 -0.24 -5.26
N ILE A 235 2.90 1.05 -5.58
CA ILE A 235 2.39 1.63 -6.85
C ILE A 235 3.05 0.93 -8.04
N ILE A 236 4.38 0.80 -8.04
CA ILE A 236 5.11 0.13 -9.13
C ILE A 236 4.75 -1.36 -9.21
N THR A 237 4.46 -2.01 -8.09
CA THR A 237 3.95 -3.38 -8.07
C THR A 237 2.59 -3.50 -8.77
N HIS A 238 1.69 -2.53 -8.62
CA HIS A 238 0.44 -2.46 -9.37
C HIS A 238 0.72 -2.36 -10.88
N GLU A 239 1.58 -1.44 -11.30
CA GLU A 239 1.93 -1.27 -12.72
C GLU A 239 2.57 -2.52 -13.33
N PHE A 240 3.38 -3.26 -12.56
CA PHE A 240 3.87 -4.57 -13.01
C PHE A 240 2.76 -5.58 -13.24
N GLY A 241 1.66 -5.53 -12.49
CA GLY A 241 0.47 -6.35 -12.77
C GLY A 241 -0.11 -6.06 -14.15
N HIS A 242 -0.16 -4.79 -14.56
CA HIS A 242 -0.53 -4.43 -15.93
C HIS A 242 0.48 -4.93 -16.97
N VAL A 243 1.79 -4.89 -16.69
CA VAL A 243 2.81 -5.52 -17.55
C VAL A 243 2.56 -7.03 -17.72
N PHE A 244 2.05 -7.70 -16.68
CA PHE A 244 1.63 -9.11 -16.76
C PHE A 244 0.29 -9.33 -17.45
N GLY A 245 -0.40 -8.29 -17.89
CA GLY A 245 -1.67 -8.39 -18.59
C GLY A 245 -2.89 -8.29 -17.69
N LEU A 246 -2.75 -7.94 -16.42
CA LEU A 246 -3.88 -7.85 -15.51
C LEU A 246 -4.62 -6.52 -15.70
N GLU A 247 -5.93 -6.57 -15.82
CA GLU A 247 -6.78 -5.39 -15.58
C GLU A 247 -7.01 -5.19 -14.08
N HIS A 248 -7.68 -4.09 -13.73
CA HIS A 248 -8.10 -3.85 -12.37
C HIS A 248 -8.96 -4.99 -11.81
N SER A 249 -8.66 -5.39 -10.57
CA SER A 249 -9.47 -6.34 -9.81
C SER A 249 -10.74 -5.65 -9.28
N PRO A 250 -11.88 -6.34 -9.19
CA PRO A 250 -13.05 -5.83 -8.46
C PRO A 250 -12.87 -5.90 -6.93
N ASN A 251 -11.92 -6.69 -6.41
CA ASN A 251 -11.71 -6.85 -4.98
C ASN A 251 -10.82 -5.74 -4.41
N LYS A 252 -11.35 -4.94 -3.49
CA LYS A 252 -10.70 -3.77 -2.87
C LYS A 252 -9.38 -4.07 -2.15
N THR A 253 -9.14 -5.32 -1.78
CA THR A 253 -7.92 -5.73 -1.06
C THR A 253 -6.76 -6.16 -1.97
N ASP A 254 -7.06 -6.40 -3.25
CA ASP A 254 -6.07 -6.79 -4.25
C ASP A 254 -5.14 -5.63 -4.61
N VAL A 255 -3.87 -5.91 -4.94
CA VAL A 255 -2.99 -4.84 -5.43
C VAL A 255 -3.52 -4.26 -6.72
N MET A 256 -4.18 -5.06 -7.56
CA MET A 256 -4.79 -4.60 -8.80
C MET A 256 -6.11 -3.85 -8.60
N TYR A 257 -6.58 -3.58 -7.39
CA TYR A 257 -7.70 -2.64 -7.24
C TYR A 257 -7.24 -1.23 -7.61
N TRP A 258 -8.04 -0.51 -8.40
CA TRP A 258 -7.69 0.80 -8.96
C TRP A 258 -7.39 1.86 -7.88
N SER A 259 -7.98 1.72 -6.70
CA SER A 259 -7.73 2.57 -5.52
C SER A 259 -7.16 1.75 -4.36
N SER A 260 -6.24 0.82 -4.65
CA SER A 260 -5.64 0.00 -3.60
C SER A 260 -4.85 0.90 -2.64
N GLN A 261 -5.27 0.90 -1.37
CA GLN A 261 -4.60 1.65 -0.30
C GLN A 261 -3.79 0.71 0.57
N ARG A 262 -2.66 1.20 1.09
CA ARG A 262 -1.78 0.46 2.00
C ARG A 262 -1.54 1.29 3.26
N PRO A 263 -2.48 1.28 4.21
CA PRO A 263 -2.41 2.13 5.41
C PRO A 263 -1.18 1.84 6.28
N GLU A 264 -0.51 0.70 6.10
CA GLU A 264 0.73 0.35 6.79
C GLU A 264 1.87 1.32 6.52
N ILE A 265 1.86 2.04 5.38
CA ILE A 265 2.89 3.07 5.10
C ILE A 265 2.78 4.28 6.04
N PHE A 266 1.63 4.49 6.67
CA PHE A 266 1.40 5.56 7.64
C PHE A 266 1.54 5.08 9.09
N ASP A 267 1.92 3.82 9.31
CA ASP A 267 2.17 3.28 10.64
C ASP A 267 3.67 3.33 10.95
N TYR A 268 4.06 4.26 11.83
CA TYR A 268 5.45 4.47 12.23
C TYR A 268 6.12 3.16 12.65
N GLN A 269 5.49 2.38 13.53
CA GLN A 269 6.10 1.17 14.09
C GLN A 269 6.29 0.10 13.00
N LYS A 270 5.28 -0.10 12.13
CA LYS A 270 5.39 -1.05 11.02
C LYS A 270 6.48 -0.65 10.04
N VAL A 271 6.57 0.64 9.68
CA VAL A 271 7.60 1.14 8.76
C VAL A 271 9.00 1.05 9.38
N ALA A 272 9.14 1.42 10.65
CA ALA A 272 10.41 1.33 11.38
C ALA A 272 10.93 -0.11 11.38
N LYS A 273 10.09 -1.09 11.73
CA LYS A 273 10.46 -2.51 11.80
C LYS A 273 10.65 -3.16 10.42
N SER A 274 9.93 -2.73 9.40
CA SER A 274 9.99 -3.39 8.08
C SER A 274 11.29 -3.10 7.34
N LYS A 275 12.05 -4.15 6.98
CA LYS A 275 13.22 -4.03 6.10
C LYS A 275 12.82 -3.95 4.62
N ASN A 276 11.81 -4.73 4.25
CA ASN A 276 11.44 -5.02 2.87
C ASN A 276 10.10 -4.39 2.44
N GLY A 277 9.52 -3.47 3.22
CA GLY A 277 8.22 -2.86 2.94
C GLY A 277 7.05 -3.82 3.17
N PHE A 278 5.96 -3.63 2.42
CA PHE A 278 4.72 -4.38 2.59
C PHE A 278 4.27 -4.94 1.24
N ASN A 279 4.64 -6.20 0.94
CA ASN A 279 4.30 -6.82 -0.35
C ASN A 279 2.78 -6.91 -0.52
N PRO A 280 2.17 -6.15 -1.44
CA PRO A 280 0.72 -6.01 -1.54
C PRO A 280 0.05 -7.12 -2.37
N ILE A 281 0.82 -8.01 -3.00
CA ILE A 281 0.30 -9.00 -3.96
C ILE A 281 -0.53 -10.05 -3.21
N THR A 282 -1.82 -10.13 -3.55
CA THR A 282 -2.75 -11.12 -2.99
C THR A 282 -2.67 -12.45 -3.75
N GLN A 283 -3.38 -13.46 -3.24
CA GLN A 283 -3.52 -14.72 -3.95
C GLN A 283 -4.30 -14.57 -5.27
N THR A 284 -5.26 -13.65 -5.33
CA THR A 284 -5.99 -13.36 -6.56
C THR A 284 -5.06 -12.80 -7.63
N ASP A 285 -4.27 -11.78 -7.29
CA ASP A 285 -3.27 -11.18 -8.18
C ASP A 285 -2.26 -12.22 -8.67
N LEU A 286 -1.76 -13.06 -7.75
CA LEU A 286 -0.79 -14.11 -8.05
C LEU A 286 -1.36 -15.17 -9.01
N MET A 287 -2.58 -15.67 -8.76
CA MET A 287 -3.18 -16.70 -9.62
C MET A 287 -3.52 -16.14 -11.00
N ARG A 288 -4.05 -14.92 -11.09
CA ARG A 288 -4.30 -14.23 -12.37
C ARG A 288 -2.99 -14.04 -13.15
N THR A 289 -1.92 -13.64 -12.49
CA THR A 289 -0.59 -13.49 -13.13
C THR A 289 -0.06 -14.82 -13.65
N LYS A 290 -0.16 -15.90 -12.85
CA LYS A 290 0.25 -17.24 -13.30
C LYS A 290 -0.52 -17.68 -14.53
N LEU A 291 -1.84 -17.43 -14.57
CA LEU A 291 -2.67 -17.72 -15.74
C LEU A 291 -2.20 -16.92 -16.95
N ALA A 292 -2.06 -15.59 -16.81
CA ALA A 292 -1.63 -14.71 -17.89
C ALA A 292 -0.26 -15.10 -18.47
N LEU A 293 0.68 -15.53 -17.61
CA LEU A 293 1.99 -16.04 -18.04
C LEU A 293 1.91 -17.40 -18.74
N ASN A 294 1.03 -18.30 -18.30
CA ASN A 294 0.80 -19.58 -18.97
C ASN A 294 0.21 -19.39 -20.38
N MET A 295 -0.71 -18.43 -20.52
CA MET A 295 -1.31 -18.07 -21.80
C MET A 295 -0.27 -17.46 -22.75
N LYS A 296 0.57 -16.54 -22.26
CA LYS A 296 1.69 -16.00 -23.04
C LYS A 296 2.61 -17.10 -23.58
N LYS A 297 2.94 -18.09 -22.75
CA LYS A 297 3.75 -19.26 -23.13
C LYS A 297 3.04 -20.25 -24.06
N ALA A 298 1.72 -20.19 -24.10
CA ALA A 298 0.91 -20.96 -25.05
C ALA A 298 0.81 -20.30 -26.42
N GLY A 299 1.35 -19.08 -26.59
CA GLY A 299 1.29 -18.32 -27.83
C GLY A 299 -0.01 -17.53 -28.01
N VAL A 300 -0.72 -17.24 -26.91
CA VAL A 300 -1.79 -16.23 -26.86
C VAL A 300 -1.15 -14.86 -26.63
#